data_AF-A0A8T6TX62-F1
#
_entry.id   AF-A0A8T6TX62-F1
#
_cell.length_a   1.000
_cell.length_b   1.000
_cell.length_c   1.000
_cell.angle_alpha   90.00
_cell.angle_beta   90.00
_cell.angle_gamma   90.00
#
_symmetry.space_group_name_H-M   'P 1'
#
loop_
_entity.id
_entity.type
_entity.pdbx_description
1 polymer ?
#
loop_
_entity_poly.entity_id
_entity_poly.type
_entity_poly.pdbx_seq_one_letter_code
_entity_poly.pdbx_strand_id
1 'polypeptide(L)' 'MIVKTGDRIVHQLNNGEGMLYEITEDLVNPLKLIKTLSKDDIKSYN' A
#
# COMPACT_ATOMS: atom_id res chain seq x y z
N MET A 1 11.51 -3.84 -11.24
CA MET A 1 10.16 -4.36 -10.94
C MET A 1 9.17 -3.31 -11.41
N ILE A 2 8.19 -3.69 -12.24
CA ILE A 2 7.11 -2.79 -12.67
C ILE A 2 5.90 -3.19 -11.83
N VAL A 3 5.31 -2.23 -11.12
CA VAL A 3 4.10 -2.42 -10.31
C VAL A 3 2.91 -1.76 -11.01
N LYS A 4 1.73 -2.35 -10.87
CA LYS A 4 0.47 -1.90 -11.47
C LYS A 4 -0.50 -1.43 -10.40
N THR A 5 -1.50 -0.64 -10.81
CA THR A 5 -2.63 -0.27 -9.97
C THR A 5 -3.28 -1.51 -9.36
N GLY A 6 -3.54 -1.47 -8.05
CA GLY A 6 -4.05 -2.59 -7.26
C GLY A 6 -2.97 -3.52 -6.71
N ASP A 7 -1.72 -3.43 -7.17
CA ASP A 7 -0.62 -4.17 -6.57
C ASP A 7 -0.38 -3.70 -5.13
N ARG A 8 0.05 -4.63 -4.29
CA ARG A 8 0.33 -4.38 -2.88
C ARG A 8 1.80 -4.63 -2.58
N ILE A 9 2.43 -3.71 -1.86
CA ILE A 9 3.84 -3.77 -1.46
C ILE A 9 3.91 -3.90 0.04
N VAL A 10 4.58 -4.96 0.51
CA VAL A 10 4.92 -5.13 1.93
C VAL A 10 6.35 -4.66 2.15
N HIS A 11 6.51 -3.65 3.01
CA HIS A 11 7.81 -3.22 3.47
C HIS A 11 8.03 -3.75 4.89
N GLN A 12 8.88 -4.77 5.04
CA GLN A 12 9.32 -5.23 6.36
C GLN A 12 10.36 -4.26 6.92
N LEU A 13 10.14 -3.83 8.15
CA LEU A 13 11.05 -3.02 8.92
C LEU A 13 11.94 -3.93 9.76
N ASN A 14 13.15 -3.47 10.06
CA ASN A 14 14.15 -4.25 10.81
C ASN A 14 13.71 -4.57 12.25
N ASN A 15 12.66 -3.93 12.76
CA ASN A 15 12.08 -4.15 14.10
C ASN A 15 11.02 -5.27 14.13
N GLY A 16 10.81 -6.00 13.03
CA GLY A 16 9.81 -7.05 12.93
C GLY A 16 8.39 -6.56 12.62
N GLU A 17 8.21 -5.25 12.44
CA GLU A 17 6.95 -4.68 11.96
C GLU A 17 6.94 -4.60 10.42
N GLY A 18 5.75 -4.41 9.84
CA GLY A 18 5.59 -4.24 8.41
C GLY A 18 4.62 -3.12 8.06
N MET A 19 4.92 -2.39 6.99
CA MET A 19 3.99 -1.44 6.37
C MET A 19 3.44 -2.05 5.08
N LEU A 20 2.13 -1.98 4.91
CA LEU A 20 1.46 -2.39 3.67
C LEU A 20 1.09 -1.15 2.87
N TYR A 21 1.52 -1.13 1.62
CA TYR A 21 1.14 -0.10 0.66
C TYR A 21 0.29 -0.71 -0.45
N GLU A 22 -0.66 0.06 -0.94
CA GLU A 22 -1.44 -0.26 -2.14
C GLU A 22 -1.13 0.77 -3.22
N ILE A 23 -0.83 0.29 -4.42
CA ILE A 23 -0.65 1.14 -5.59
C ILE A 23 -2.04 1.56 -6.08
N THR A 24 -2.29 2.85 -6.10
CA THR A 24 -3.57 3.43 -6.52
C THR A 24 -3.38 4.33 -7.72
N GLU A 25 -4.38 4.39 -8.58
CA GLU A 25 -4.39 5.29 -9.73
C GLU A 25 -5.37 6.42 -9.44
N ASP A 26 -4.83 7.53 -8.96
CA ASP A 26 -5.60 8.75 -8.73
C ASP A 26 -5.53 9.61 -10.00
N LEU A 27 -6.60 9.56 -10.80
CA LEU A 27 -6.75 10.33 -12.04
C LEU A 27 -6.92 11.83 -11.79
N VAL A 28 -7.15 12.25 -10.54
CA VAL A 28 -7.27 13.66 -10.13
C VAL A 28 -5.92 14.17 -9.62
N ASN A 29 -5.17 13.35 -8.90
CA ASN A 29 -3.83 13.66 -8.45
C ASN A 29 -2.85 12.53 -8.76
N PRO A 30 -2.19 12.55 -9.94
CA PRO A 30 -1.30 11.47 -10.37
C PRO A 30 -0.06 11.28 -9.46
N LEU A 31 0.19 12.20 -8.51
CA LEU A 31 1.25 12.06 -7.50
C LEU A 31 0.81 11.19 -6.31
N LYS A 32 -0.49 10.96 -6.11
CA LYS A 32 -1.02 10.00 -5.13
C LYS A 32 -1.05 8.59 -5.71
N LEU A 33 0.14 8.06 -5.93
CA LEU A 33 0.31 6.72 -6.52
C LEU A 33 0.33 5.60 -5.45
N ILE A 34 0.61 5.94 -4.19
CA ILE A 34 0.86 4.97 -3.12
C ILE A 34 0.04 5.36 -1.88
N LYS A 35 -0.78 4.43 -1.40
CA LYS A 35 -1.55 4.57 -0.15
C LYS A 35 -0.95 3.66 0.93
N THR A 36 -0.68 4.21 2.11
CA THR A 36 -0.31 3.40 3.28
C THR A 36 -1.57 2.85 3.93
N LEU A 37 -1.62 1.55 4.20
CA LEU A 37 -2.74 0.89 4.87
C LEU A 37 -2.44 0.73 6.37
N SER A 38 -3.42 1.08 7.21
CA SER A 38 -3.33 0.91 8.66
C SER A 38 -3.68 -0.53 9.07
N LYS A 39 -3.36 -0.89 10.31
CA LYS A 39 -3.74 -2.20 10.88
C LYS A 39 -5.25 -2.44 10.87
N ASP A 40 -6.06 -1.39 10.99
CA ASP A 40 -7.51 -1.52 11.00
C ASP A 40 -8.08 -1.69 9.60
N ASP A 41 -7.50 -1.02 8.59
CA ASP A 41 -7.84 -1.24 7.18
C ASP A 41 -7.54 -2.70 6.77
N ILE A 42 -6.43 -3.26 7.25
CA ILE A 42 -6.04 -4.65 6.96
C ILE A 42 -7.05 -5.66 7.53
N LYS A 43 -7.56 -5.44 8.75
CA LYS A 43 -8.52 -6.35 9.40
C LYS A 43 -9.86 -6.43 8.67
N SER A 44 -10.28 -5.36 8.01
CA SER A 44 -11.52 -5.32 7.23
C SER A 44 -11.46 -6.10 5.92
N TYR A 45 -10.29 -6.58 5.48
CA TYR A 45 -10.13 -7.43 4.30
C TYR A 45 -10.18 -8.94 4.60
N ASN A 46 -10.42 -9.34 5.85
CA ASN A 46 -10.34 -10.72 6.31
C ASN A 46 -11.72 -11.32 6.63
#